data_AF-A0A7Y5X3D8-F1
#
_entry.id   AF-A0A7Y5X3D8-F1
#
_cell.length_a   1.000
_cell.length_b   1.000
_cell.length_c   1.000
_cell.angle_alpha   90.00
_cell.angle_beta   90.00
_cell.angle_gamma   90.00
#
_symmetry.space_group_name_H-M   'P 1'
#
loop_
_entity.id
_entity.type
_entity.pdbx_description
1 polymer ?
#
loop_
_entity_poly.entity_id
_entity_poly.type
_entity_poly.pdbx_seq_one_letter_code
_entity_poly.pdbx_strand_id
1 'polypeptide(L)'
;MIEGFEFVHGDRKFSCCVEGEKSAPRGAWWWFRVSSDDRHRYAPFQALASDTKASVKSRIVAYYEDLLARRAAPAPSYWRRGAPNKPERPAAATATPVVPVPES
;
A
#
# COMPACT_ATOMS: atom_id res chain seq x y z
N MET A 1 -13.65 -14.90 -21.41
CA MET A 1 -12.45 -14.08 -21.11
C MET A 1 -12.90 -12.62 -21.14
N ILE A 2 -12.44 -11.78 -20.22
CA ILE A 2 -12.89 -10.39 -20.13
C ILE A 2 -11.89 -9.53 -20.88
N GLU A 3 -12.34 -8.87 -21.95
CA GLU A 3 -11.48 -8.03 -22.80
C GLU A 3 -11.22 -6.65 -22.18
N GLY A 4 -12.18 -6.16 -21.40
CA GLY A 4 -12.08 -4.91 -20.65
C GLY A 4 -13.40 -4.57 -19.99
N PHE A 5 -13.35 -3.72 -18.97
CA PHE A 5 -14.52 -3.19 -18.29
C PHE A 5 -14.18 -1.91 -17.54
N GLU A 6 -15.20 -1.07 -17.38
CA GLU A 6 -15.11 0.13 -16.56
C GLU A 6 -15.97 -0.04 -15.30
N PHE A 7 -15.54 0.55 -14.21
CA PHE A 7 -16.30 0.60 -12.96
C PHE A 7 -15.97 1.85 -12.17
N VAL A 8 -16.90 2.26 -11.31
CA VAL A 8 -16.68 3.34 -10.35
C VAL A 8 -16.39 2.73 -8.97
N HIS A 9 -15.42 3.31 -8.27
CA HIS A 9 -15.11 2.96 -6.88
C HIS A 9 -14.86 4.24 -6.09
N GLY A 10 -15.71 4.51 -5.10
CA GLY A 10 -15.79 5.83 -4.46
C GLY A 10 -16.14 6.90 -5.50
N ASP A 11 -15.35 7.96 -5.54
CA ASP A 11 -15.49 9.08 -6.48
C ASP A 11 -14.61 8.96 -7.73
N ARG A 12 -14.05 7.78 -8.00
CA ARG A 12 -13.09 7.56 -9.09
C ARG A 12 -13.62 6.51 -10.07
N LYS A 13 -13.56 6.83 -11.36
CA LYS A 13 -13.80 5.86 -12.44
C LYS A 13 -12.50 5.15 -12.80
N PHE A 14 -12.56 3.83 -12.83
CA PHE A 14 -11.49 2.94 -13.24
C PHE A 14 -11.87 2.31 -14.58
N SER A 15 -11.06 2.51 -15.61
CA SER A 15 -11.22 1.84 -16.90
C SER A 15 -10.13 0.81 -17.06
N CYS A 16 -10.51 -0.47 -17.10
CA CYS A 16 -9.61 -1.62 -17.15
C CYS A 16 -9.72 -2.30 -18.51
N CYS A 17 -8.61 -2.57 -19.19
CA CYS A 17 -8.58 -3.30 -20.45
C CYS A 17 -7.45 -4.30 -20.45
N VAL A 18 -7.71 -5.49 -21.00
CA VAL A 18 -6.67 -6.45 -21.33
C VAL A 18 -6.09 -6.06 -22.68
N GLU A 19 -4.81 -5.72 -22.69
CA GLU A 19 -4.10 -5.46 -23.94
C GLU A 19 -3.04 -6.55 -24.12
N GLY A 20 -3.22 -7.35 -25.17
CA GLY A 20 -2.19 -8.26 -25.64
C GLY A 20 -1.34 -7.51 -26.65
N GLU A 21 -0.02 -7.53 -26.47
CA GLU A 21 0.89 -7.09 -27.52
C GLU A 21 0.65 -8.03 -28.71
N LYS A 22 0.10 -7.52 -29.82
CA LYS A 22 -0.16 -8.31 -31.05
C LYS A 22 1.11 -8.98 -31.60
N SER A 23 2.30 -8.59 -31.12
CA SER A 23 3.60 -9.10 -31.56
C SER A 23 4.42 -9.85 -30.50
N ALA A 24 4.02 -9.90 -29.22
CA ALA A 24 4.86 -10.52 -28.18
C ALA A 24 4.33 -11.90 -27.76
N PRO A 25 5.18 -12.94 -27.74
CA PRO A 25 4.83 -14.25 -27.16
C PRO A 25 4.65 -14.23 -25.62
N ARG A 26 4.63 -13.05 -24.98
CA ARG A 26 4.65 -12.84 -23.51
C ARG A 26 3.28 -12.67 -22.86
N GLY A 27 2.19 -12.94 -23.59
CA GLY A 27 0.83 -12.98 -23.03
C GLY A 27 0.22 -11.61 -22.78
N ALA A 28 -1.09 -11.60 -22.50
CA ALA A 28 -1.85 -10.37 -22.34
C ALA A 28 -1.67 -9.76 -20.94
N TRP A 29 -1.77 -8.43 -20.81
CA TRP A 29 -1.59 -7.72 -19.54
C TRP A 29 -2.86 -6.96 -19.16
N TRP A 30 -3.15 -6.90 -17.86
CA TRP A 30 -4.23 -6.07 -17.35
C TRP A 30 -3.73 -4.64 -17.19
N TRP A 31 -4.27 -3.76 -18.03
CA TRP A 31 -4.03 -2.34 -17.92
C TRP A 31 -5.23 -1.64 -17.31
N PHE A 32 -4.98 -0.60 -16.53
CA PHE A 32 -6.06 0.27 -16.08
C PHE A 32 -5.64 1.74 -16.06
N ARG A 33 -6.65 2.61 -16.14
CA ARG A 33 -6.56 4.06 -15.99
C ARG A 33 -7.60 4.52 -14.98
N VAL A 34 -7.31 5.64 -14.30
CA VAL A 34 -8.21 6.23 -13.31
C VAL A 34 -8.51 7.65 -13.73
N SER A 35 -9.77 8.09 -13.69
CA SER A 35 -10.12 9.47 -14.09
C SER A 35 -9.43 10.55 -13.25
N SER A 36 -9.02 10.22 -12.02
CA SER A 36 -8.23 11.12 -11.18
C SER A 36 -6.78 11.30 -11.65
N ASP A 37 -6.27 10.40 -12.51
CA ASP A 37 -4.90 10.39 -13.02
C ASP A 37 -4.90 9.87 -14.48
N ASP A 38 -5.65 10.56 -15.35
CA ASP A 38 -5.88 10.15 -16.74
C ASP A 38 -4.59 10.10 -17.58
N ARG A 39 -3.51 10.73 -17.09
CA ARG A 39 -2.20 10.73 -17.76
C ARG A 39 -1.40 9.44 -17.56
N HIS A 40 -1.74 8.59 -16.59
CA HIS A 40 -0.98 7.37 -16.31
C HIS A 40 -1.81 6.11 -16.53
N ARG A 41 -1.22 5.16 -17.26
CA ARG A 41 -1.74 3.81 -17.44
C ARG A 41 -0.87 2.83 -16.66
N TYR A 42 -1.51 1.99 -15.85
CA TYR A 42 -0.81 1.04 -14.98
C TYR A 42 -1.06 -0.39 -15.44
N ALA A 43 0.00 -1.19 -15.51
CA ALA A 43 -0.05 -2.63 -15.81
C ALA A 43 0.49 -3.46 -14.64
N PRO A 44 -0.29 -3.65 -13.56
CA PRO A 44 0.21 -4.28 -12.34
C PRO A 44 0.42 -5.80 -12.46
N PHE A 45 -0.35 -6.50 -13.29
CA PHE A 45 -0.25 -7.96 -13.43
C PHE A 45 -0.65 -8.46 -14.82
N GLN A 46 -0.17 -9.66 -15.16
CA GLN A 46 -0.47 -10.35 -16.40
C GLN A 46 -1.92 -10.88 -16.37
N ALA A 47 -2.62 -10.84 -17.50
CA ALA A 47 -3.95 -11.38 -17.66
C ALA A 47 -3.89 -12.91 -17.79
N LEU A 48 -4.63 -13.58 -16.92
CA LEU A 48 -4.83 -15.03 -16.91
C LEU A 48 -6.21 -15.40 -17.46
N ALA A 49 -6.33 -16.62 -18.00
CA ALA A 49 -7.61 -17.13 -18.49
C ALA A 49 -8.66 -17.28 -17.37
N SER A 50 -8.23 -17.47 -16.13
CA SER A 50 -9.10 -17.58 -14.95
C SER A 50 -9.42 -16.22 -14.29
N ASP A 51 -8.96 -15.10 -14.85
CA ASP A 51 -9.28 -13.79 -14.29
C ASP A 51 -10.77 -13.48 -14.43
N THR A 52 -11.38 -13.13 -13.30
CA THR A 52 -12.76 -12.69 -13.22
C THR A 52 -12.83 -11.20 -12.92
N LYS A 53 -13.95 -10.56 -13.28
CA LYS A 53 -14.19 -9.13 -13.06
C LYS A 53 -13.97 -8.75 -11.60
N ALA A 54 -14.42 -9.59 -10.67
CA ALA A 54 -14.30 -9.37 -9.23
C ALA A 54 -12.85 -9.47 -8.73
N SER A 55 -12.09 -10.49 -9.21
CA SER A 55 -10.68 -10.67 -8.84
C SER A 55 -9.82 -9.51 -9.35
N VAL A 56 -9.99 -9.15 -10.63
CA VAL A 56 -9.27 -8.05 -11.28
C VAL A 56 -9.59 -6.72 -10.61
N LYS A 57 -10.87 -6.43 -10.36
CA LYS A 57 -11.31 -5.23 -9.65
C LYS A 57 -10.63 -5.12 -8.28
N SER A 58 -10.66 -6.19 -7.49
CA SER A 58 -10.10 -6.19 -6.13
C SER A 58 -8.59 -5.93 -6.14
N ARG A 59 -7.85 -6.55 -7.07
CA ARG A 59 -6.40 -6.34 -7.23
C ARG A 59 -6.06 -4.92 -7.67
N ILE A 60 -6.79 -4.37 -8.64
CA ILE A 60 -6.57 -3.01 -9.15
C ILE A 60 -6.85 -1.97 -8.07
N VAL A 61 -7.95 -2.13 -7.34
CA VAL A 61 -8.31 -1.24 -6.22
C VAL A 61 -7.23 -1.30 -5.13
N ALA A 62 -6.85 -2.51 -4.69
CA ALA A 62 -5.83 -2.67 -3.66
C ALA A 62 -4.48 -2.04 -4.06
N TYR A 63 -4.05 -2.23 -5.31
CA TYR A 63 -2.84 -1.62 -5.85
C TYR A 63 -2.93 -0.08 -5.85
N TYR A 64 -4.06 0.48 -6.27
CA TYR A 64 -4.23 1.93 -6.35
C TYR A 64 -4.34 2.58 -4.97
N GLU A 65 -5.01 1.93 -4.02
CA GLU A 65 -5.08 2.38 -2.61
C GLU A 65 -3.68 2.38 -1.97
N ASP A 66 -2.87 1.35 -2.19
CA ASP A 66 -1.47 1.29 -1.70
C ASP A 66 -0.62 2.40 -2.35
N LEU A 67 -0.78 2.64 -3.66
CA LEU A 67 -0.09 3.72 -4.37
C LEU A 67 -0.50 5.10 -3.82
N LEU A 68 -1.79 5.28 -3.49
CA LEU A 68 -2.28 6.51 -2.88
C LEU A 68 -1.75 6.68 -1.46
N ALA A 69 -1.73 5.61 -0.65
CA ALA A 69 -1.17 5.63 0.69
C ALA A 69 0.32 6.02 0.68
N ARG A 70 1.09 5.48 -0.27
CA ARG A 70 2.51 5.86 -0.47
C ARG A 70 2.67 7.31 -0.92
N ARG A 71 1.77 7.83 -1.76
CA ARG A 71 1.76 9.24 -2.19
C ARG A 71 1.35 10.19 -1.05
N ALA A 72 0.42 9.76 -0.21
CA ALA A 72 -0.06 10.52 0.94
C ALA A 72 0.92 10.47 2.13
N ALA A 73 1.80 9.46 2.18
CA ALA A 73 2.83 9.38 3.20
C ALA A 73 3.77 10.59 3.09
N PRO A 74 3.96 11.36 4.19
CA PRO A 74 4.92 12.45 4.20
C PRO A 74 6.32 11.89 3.98
N ALA A 75 7.07 12.48 3.04
CA ALA A 75 8.46 12.08 2.80
C ALA A 75 9.23 12.12 4.13
N PRO A 76 9.95 11.05 4.52
CA PRO A 76 10.73 11.07 5.74
C PRO A 76 11.74 12.21 5.63
N SER A 77 11.58 13.22 6.48
CA SER A 77 12.49 14.36 6.54
C SER A 77 13.86 13.86 6.98
N TYR A 78 14.72 13.54 6.02
CA TYR A 78 16.11 13.11 6.22
C TYR A 78 16.91 14.11 7.09
N TRP A 79 16.46 15.36 7.16
CA TRP A 79 17.05 16.46 7.90
C TRP A 79 16.85 16.42 9.43
N ARG A 80 16.04 15.52 9.99
CA ARG A 80 15.90 15.37 11.46
C ARG A 80 16.88 14.36 12.09
N ARG A 81 17.91 13.93 11.38
CA ARG A 81 18.90 12.96 11.89
C ARG A 81 20.05 13.58 12.70
N GLY A 82 19.91 14.83 13.16
CA GLY A 82 20.98 15.62 13.78
C GLY A 82 20.75 16.06 15.23
N ALA A 83 19.66 15.69 15.89
CA ALA A 83 19.48 15.97 17.32
C ALA A 83 19.77 14.69 18.12
N PRO A 84 20.90 14.57 18.83
CA PRO A 84 21.11 13.47 19.75
C PRO A 84 20.04 13.55 20.85
N ASN A 85 19.15 12.57 20.84
CA ASN A 85 18.18 12.36 21.90
C ASN A 85 18.98 12.04 23.18
N LYS A 86 19.11 13.00 24.08
CA LYS A 86 19.70 12.78 25.40
C LYS A 86 18.84 11.71 26.08
N PRO A 87 19.35 10.52 26.43
CA PRO A 87 18.56 9.57 27.17
C PRO A 87 18.25 10.22 28.52
N GLU A 88 16.98 10.57 28.70
CA GLU A 88 16.42 10.93 29.99
C GLU A 88 16.57 9.69 30.87
N ARG A 89 17.51 9.78 31.82
CA ARG A 89 17.74 8.79 32.87
C ARG A 89 16.38 8.50 33.52
N PRO A 90 15.87 7.25 33.49
CA PRO A 90 14.66 6.92 34.21
C PRO A 90 14.87 7.26 35.68
N ALA A 91 14.08 8.20 36.19
CA ALA A 91 13.98 8.46 37.61
C ALA A 91 13.51 7.17 38.27
N ALA A 92 14.39 6.56 39.08
CA ALA A 92 14.06 5.44 39.91
C ALA A 92 12.98 5.87 40.91
N ALA A 93 11.72 5.59 40.59
CA ALA A 93 10.63 5.58 41.53
C ALA A 93 10.28 4.12 41.78
N THR A 94 10.70 3.59 42.92
CA THR A 94 9.91 2.55 43.59
C THR A 94 10.16 2.65 45.08
N ALA A 95 9.08 3.09 45.73
CA ALA A 95 8.91 3.24 47.16
C ALA A 95 9.24 1.94 47.92
N THR A 96 9.84 2.11 49.09
CA THR A 96 9.73 1.19 50.25
C THR A 96 8.25 1.16 50.67
N PRO A 97 7.64 0.05 51.14
CA PRO A 97 8.05 -0.60 52.40
C PRO A 97 7.81 -2.13 52.52
N VAL A 98 8.50 -2.81 53.44
CA VAL A 98 7.93 -3.69 54.50
C VAL A 98 9.05 -4.48 55.24
N VAL A 99 9.05 -4.39 56.57
CA VAL A 99 9.83 -5.15 57.60
C VAL A 99 8.91 -6.25 58.19
N PRO A 100 9.34 -7.36 58.85
CA PRO A 100 10.45 -7.47 59.84
C PRO A 100 11.30 -8.81 59.93
N VAL A 101 12.51 -8.72 60.53
CA VAL A 101 13.27 -9.54 61.57
C VAL A 101 12.78 -10.99 61.91
N PRO A 102 13.59 -12.03 62.32
CA PRO A 102 14.90 -12.02 63.06
C PRO A 102 16.03 -13.03 62.69
N GLU A 103 17.24 -12.68 63.16
CA GLU A 103 18.35 -13.43 63.82
C GLU A 103 18.43 -14.99 63.84
N SER A 104 19.64 -15.54 63.59
CA SER A 104 20.35 -16.50 64.48
C SER A 104 21.83 -16.65 64.11
#